data_AF-A0A7S2QMR1-F1
#
_entry.id   AF-A0A7S2QMR1-F1
#
_cell.length_a   1.000
_cell.length_b   1.000
_cell.length_c   1.000
_cell.angle_alpha   90.00
_cell.angle_beta   90.00
_cell.angle_gamma   90.00
#
_symmetry.space_group_name_H-M   'P 1'
#
loop_
_entity.id
_entity.type
_entity.pdbx_description
1 polymer ?
#
loop_
_entity_poly.entity_id
_entity_poly.type
_entity_poly.pdbx_seq_one_letter_code
_entity_poly.pdbx_strand_id
1 'polypeptide(L)'
;GAAVRVGGRLAAAGAGEERVLTTTDGGSLKILSVTEPLPAEIAGGGFVEVVGTKAGAAELQTAGIVGMPGKEPMVDAELWDEAVRLSHMPQLREIFGPQV
;
A
#
# COMPACT_ATOMS: atom_id res chain seq x y z
N GLY A 1 -5.09 15.23 -3.87
CA GLY A 1 -5.58 14.86 -2.53
C GLY A 1 -4.44 14.87 -1.54
N ALA A 2 -4.58 14.15 -0.41
CA ALA A 2 -3.52 13.99 0.58
C ALA A 2 -2.47 12.95 0.12
N ALA A 3 -1.21 13.15 0.53
CA ALA A 3 -0.15 12.16 0.37
C ALA A 3 -0.33 11.02 1.39
N VAL A 4 -0.21 9.78 0.95
CA VAL A 4 -0.44 8.58 1.76
C VAL A 4 0.57 7.48 1.44
N ARG A 5 0.78 6.59 2.41
CA ARG A 5 1.45 5.29 2.21
C ARG A 5 0.49 4.20 2.64
N VAL A 6 0.37 3.15 1.84
CA VAL A 6 -0.63 2.10 2.03
C VAL A 6 0.03 0.74 1.89
N GLY A 7 -0.08 -0.10 2.92
CA GLY A 7 0.34 -1.49 2.88
C GLY A 7 -0.77 -2.37 2.33
N GLY A 8 -0.42 -3.42 1.56
CA GLY A 8 -1.40 -4.35 1.04
C GLY A 8 -0.85 -5.35 0.04
N ARG A 9 -1.75 -6.08 -0.63
CA ARG A 9 -1.42 -7.03 -1.68
C ARG A 9 -1.90 -6.52 -3.02
N LEU A 10 -0.98 -6.47 -3.98
CA LEU A 10 -1.32 -6.11 -5.34
C LEU A 10 -1.92 -7.33 -6.04
N ALA A 11 -3.09 -7.20 -6.65
CA ALA A 11 -3.66 -8.27 -7.45
C ALA A 11 -2.72 -8.60 -8.63
N ALA A 12 -2.62 -9.89 -8.95
CA ALA A 12 -2.01 -10.31 -10.20
C ALA A 12 -2.83 -9.73 -11.35
N ALA A 13 -2.16 -9.04 -12.28
CA ALA A 13 -2.81 -8.40 -13.42
C ALA A 13 -1.95 -8.57 -14.67
N GLY A 14 -2.60 -8.85 -15.79
CA GLY A 14 -1.99 -8.94 -17.11
C GLY A 14 -1.54 -7.57 -17.64
N ALA A 15 -0.88 -7.58 -18.81
CA ALA A 15 -0.47 -6.35 -19.47
C ALA A 15 -1.70 -5.52 -19.88
N GLY A 16 -1.79 -4.28 -19.39
CA GLY A 16 -2.89 -3.36 -19.69
C GLY A 16 -4.12 -3.48 -18.77
N GLU A 17 -4.11 -4.40 -17.80
CA GLU A 17 -5.18 -4.52 -16.81
C GLU A 17 -5.02 -3.50 -15.67
N GLU A 18 -6.16 -3.11 -15.09
CA GLU A 18 -6.17 -2.21 -13.94
C GLU A 18 -5.54 -2.88 -12.72
N ARG A 19 -4.62 -2.18 -12.06
CA ARG A 19 -3.96 -2.66 -10.85
C ARG A 19 -4.83 -2.35 -9.64
N VAL A 20 -5.18 -3.37 -8.88
CA VAL A 20 -5.96 -3.25 -7.64
C VAL A 20 -5.09 -3.68 -6.46
N LEU A 21 -5.09 -2.87 -5.40
CA LEU A 21 -4.45 -3.15 -4.13
C LEU A 21 -5.53 -3.51 -3.10
N THR A 22 -5.44 -4.70 -2.52
CA THR A 22 -6.21 -5.03 -1.31
C THR A 22 -5.41 -4.56 -0.10
N THR A 23 -5.98 -3.63 0.67
CA THR A 23 -5.34 -3.00 1.82
C THR A 23 -5.41 -3.90 3.06
N THR A 24 -4.57 -3.65 4.07
CA THR A 24 -4.49 -4.49 5.28
C THR A 24 -5.77 -4.49 6.11
N ASP A 25 -6.58 -3.45 6.01
CA ASP A 25 -7.91 -3.34 6.63
C ASP A 25 -9.02 -4.07 5.83
N GLY A 26 -8.68 -4.74 4.73
CA GLY A 26 -9.62 -5.43 3.85
C GLY A 26 -10.27 -4.56 2.77
N GLY A 27 -9.95 -3.27 2.71
CA GLY A 27 -10.36 -2.38 1.63
C GLY A 27 -9.69 -2.68 0.28
N SER A 28 -10.12 -1.97 -0.76
CA SER A 28 -9.55 -2.06 -2.10
C SER A 28 -9.31 -0.68 -2.70
N LEU A 29 -8.14 -0.49 -3.30
CA LEU A 29 -7.77 0.74 -4.01
C LEU A 29 -7.35 0.43 -5.44
N LYS A 30 -7.85 1.21 -6.39
CA LYS A 30 -7.33 1.24 -7.76
C LYS A 30 -6.04 2.05 -7.80
N ILE A 31 -5.01 1.45 -8.37
CA ILE A 31 -3.66 2.00 -8.47
C ILE A 31 -3.50 2.61 -9.87
N LEU A 32 -3.39 3.93 -9.92
CA LEU A 32 -3.22 4.68 -11.15
C LEU A 32 -1.73 4.92 -11.45
N SER A 33 -1.39 4.97 -12.74
CA SER A 33 -0.07 5.34 -13.27
C SER A 33 1.11 4.50 -12.75
N VAL A 34 1.03 3.18 -12.87
CA VAL A 34 2.22 2.31 -12.75
C VAL A 34 3.07 2.50 -14.00
N THR A 35 4.12 3.29 -13.90
CA THR A 35 4.95 3.72 -15.05
C THR A 35 6.09 2.75 -15.38
N GLU A 36 6.46 1.87 -14.44
CA GLU A 36 7.54 0.90 -14.59
C GLU A 36 7.03 -0.54 -14.46
N PRO A 37 7.62 -1.50 -15.20
CA PRO A 37 7.31 -2.91 -15.02
C PRO A 37 7.68 -3.35 -13.60
N LEU A 38 6.70 -3.91 -12.88
CA LEU A 38 6.91 -4.41 -11.53
C LEU A 38 7.73 -5.71 -11.56
N PRO A 39 8.62 -5.94 -10.57
CA PRO A 39 9.25 -7.24 -10.34
C PRO A 39 8.22 -8.37 -10.33
N ALA A 40 8.59 -9.55 -10.84
CA ALA A 40 7.68 -10.68 -11.03
C ALA A 40 7.00 -11.12 -9.71
N GLU A 41 7.74 -11.01 -8.60
CA GLU A 41 7.26 -11.34 -7.25
C GLU A 41 6.13 -10.41 -6.80
N ILE A 42 6.21 -9.13 -7.16
CA ILE A 42 5.17 -8.14 -6.88
C ILE A 42 4.01 -8.33 -7.86
N ALA A 43 4.32 -8.46 -9.15
CA ALA A 43 3.33 -8.62 -10.20
C ALA A 43 2.47 -9.89 -10.02
N GLY A 44 3.01 -10.91 -9.35
CA GLY A 44 2.36 -12.19 -9.04
C GLY A 44 1.55 -12.23 -7.75
N GLY A 45 1.27 -11.10 -7.08
CA GLY A 45 0.47 -11.10 -5.84
C GLY A 45 1.22 -10.72 -4.56
N GLY A 46 2.40 -10.12 -4.68
CA GLY A 46 3.26 -9.77 -3.55
C GLY A 46 2.64 -8.73 -2.61
N PHE A 47 3.09 -8.76 -1.35
CA PHE A 47 2.81 -7.68 -0.40
C PHE A 47 3.70 -6.48 -0.72
N VAL A 48 3.10 -5.29 -0.73
CA VAL A 48 3.74 -4.03 -1.12
C VAL A 48 3.38 -2.91 -0.15
N GLU A 49 4.27 -1.93 -0.08
CA GLU A 49 3.94 -0.56 0.32
C GLU A 49 3.76 0.29 -0.95
N VAL A 50 2.61 0.93 -1.09
CA VAL A 50 2.33 1.87 -2.18
C VAL A 50 2.35 3.29 -1.63
N VAL A 51 3.19 4.14 -2.23
CA VAL A 51 3.28 5.57 -1.91
C VAL A 51 2.61 6.36 -3.01
N GLY A 52 1.75 7.32 -2.63
CA GLY A 52 1.03 8.10 -3.62
C GLY A 52 0.20 9.23 -3.05
N THR A 53 -0.65 9.78 -3.90
CA THR A 53 -1.60 10.84 -3.56
C THR A 53 -3.02 10.38 -3.85
N LYS A 54 -3.94 10.56 -2.90
CA LYS A 54 -5.35 10.21 -3.12
C LYS A 54 -5.93 10.98 -4.31
N ALA A 55 -6.45 10.25 -5.29
CA ALA A 55 -7.02 10.78 -6.54
C ALA A 55 -8.56 10.75 -6.52
N GLY A 56 -9.14 9.76 -5.86
CA GLY A 56 -10.58 9.58 -5.70
C GLY A 56 -10.93 8.89 -4.38
N ALA A 57 -12.18 8.46 -4.22
CA ALA A 57 -12.61 7.78 -2.99
C ALA A 57 -11.83 6.47 -2.75
N ALA A 58 -11.64 5.68 -3.82
CA ALA A 58 -10.94 4.39 -3.83
C ALA A 58 -9.83 4.35 -4.91
N GLU A 59 -9.24 5.51 -5.22
CA GLU A 59 -8.21 5.63 -6.26
C GLU A 59 -6.97 6.34 -5.72
N LEU A 60 -5.81 5.78 -6.04
CA LEU A 60 -4.51 6.29 -5.62
C LEU A 60 -3.65 6.58 -6.85
N GLN A 61 -3.25 7.85 -6.99
CA GLN A 61 -2.22 8.24 -7.96
C GLN A 61 -0.86 7.83 -7.40
N THR A 62 -0.22 6.85 -8.04
CA THR A 62 1.00 6.23 -7.53
C THR A 62 2.22 7.09 -7.80
N ALA A 63 3.06 7.24 -6.78
CA ALA A 63 4.41 7.81 -6.90
C ALA A 63 5.48 6.71 -6.87
N GLY A 64 5.23 5.61 -6.16
CA GLY A 64 6.13 4.45 -6.14
C GLY A 64 5.50 3.24 -5.46
N ILE A 65 6.02 2.06 -5.78
CA ILE A 65 5.62 0.77 -5.19
C ILE A 65 6.90 0.08 -4.69
N VAL A 66 6.90 -0.30 -3.42
CA VAL A 66 8.01 -1.02 -2.79
C VAL A 66 7.50 -2.41 -2.41
N GLY A 67 8.11 -3.45 -2.99
CA GLY A 67 7.85 -4.83 -2.58
C GLY A 67 8.54 -5.14 -1.27
N MET A 68 7.82 -5.77 -0.35
CA MET A 68 8.43 -6.21 0.91
C MET A 68 9.21 -7.52 0.66
N PRO A 69 10.49 -7.61 1.06
CA PRO A 69 11.29 -8.80 0.86
C PRO A 69 10.81 -9.92 1.79
N GLY A 70 10.76 -11.14 1.27
CA GLY A 70 10.49 -12.35 2.06
C GLY A 70 9.75 -13.41 1.27
N LYS A 71 10.33 -14.61 1.20
CA LYS A 71 9.54 -15.84 1.07
C LYS A 71 9.24 -16.29 2.49
N GLU A 72 7.97 -16.56 2.77
CA GLU A 72 7.39 -17.12 4.00
C GLU A 72 8.18 -17.08 5.33
N PRO A 73 7.57 -16.59 6.44
CA PRO A 73 6.19 -16.15 6.54
C PRO A 73 6.00 -14.82 5.79
N MET A 74 4.86 -14.72 5.12
CA MET A 74 4.47 -13.48 4.47
C MET A 74 4.40 -12.35 5.50
N VAL A 75 4.52 -11.10 5.05
CA VAL A 75 4.23 -9.94 5.89
C VAL A 75 2.91 -10.16 6.63
N ASP A 76 2.96 -10.02 7.95
CA ASP A 76 1.79 -10.11 8.82
C ASP A 76 0.93 -8.85 8.62
N ALA A 77 -0.15 -9.01 7.85
CA ALA A 77 -1.04 -7.92 7.49
C ALA A 77 -1.83 -7.41 8.70
N GLU A 78 -2.13 -8.27 9.67
CA GLU A 78 -2.85 -7.90 10.89
C GLU A 78 -1.94 -7.05 11.79
N LEU A 79 -0.70 -7.47 12.00
CA LEU A 79 0.28 -6.68 12.73
C LEU A 79 0.56 -5.32 12.06
N TRP A 80 0.63 -5.29 10.72
CA TRP A 80 0.78 -4.04 9.98
C TRP A 80 -0.42 -3.10 10.22
N ASP A 81 -1.64 -3.62 10.12
CA ASP A 81 -2.85 -2.83 10.33
C ASP A 81 -2.93 -2.26 11.75
N GLU A 82 -2.62 -3.08 12.76
CA GLU A 82 -2.57 -2.64 14.15
C GLU A 82 -1.47 -1.60 14.39
N ALA A 83 -0.29 -1.75 13.75
CA ALA A 83 0.76 -0.73 13.82
C ALA A 83 0.30 0.61 13.22
N VAL A 84 -0.44 0.59 12.11
CA VAL A 84 -1.04 1.80 11.53
C VAL A 84 -2.12 2.37 12.47
N ARG A 85 -2.97 1.55 13.09
CA ARG A 85 -3.96 2.04 14.06
C ARG A 85 -3.29 2.71 15.27
N LEU A 86 -2.25 2.08 15.81
CA LEU A 86 -1.45 2.63 16.91
C LEU A 86 -0.83 3.99 16.53
N SER A 87 -0.29 4.13 15.32
CA SER A 87 0.34 5.39 14.88
C SER A 87 -0.65 6.55 14.77
N HIS A 88 -1.95 6.27 14.64
CA HIS A 88 -3.02 7.27 14.58
C HIS A 88 -3.69 7.53 15.93
N MET A 89 -3.28 6.83 17.00
CA MET A 89 -3.80 7.10 18.34
C MET A 89 -3.48 8.54 18.78
N PRO A 90 -4.47 9.32 19.26
CA PRO A 90 -4.24 10.70 19.68
C PRO A 90 -3.11 10.86 20.71
N GLN A 91 -2.97 9.88 21.60
CA GLN A 91 -1.96 9.86 22.66
C GLN A 91 -0.54 9.66 22.14
N LEU A 92 -0.36 9.11 20.93
CA LEU A 92 0.94 8.82 20.33
C LEU A 92 1.28 9.78 19.17
N ARG A 93 0.43 10.78 18.94
CA ARG A 93 0.57 11.73 17.82
C ARG A 93 1.89 12.48 17.84
N GLU A 94 2.43 12.80 19.02
CA GLU A 94 3.73 13.49 19.13
C GLU A 94 4.90 12.64 18.62
N ILE A 95 4.76 11.31 18.61
CA ILE A 95 5.80 10.37 18.18
C ILE A 95 5.70 10.07 16.68
N PHE A 96 4.48 9.93 16.16
CA PHE A 96 4.23 9.46 14.78
C PHE A 96 3.78 10.55 13.81
N GLY A 97 3.27 11.68 14.32
CA GLY A 97 2.85 12.80 13.50
C GLY A 97 4.05 13.57 12.95
N PRO A 98 3.91 14.20 11.77
CA PRO A 98 4.92 15.12 11.28
C PRO A 98 5.14 16.24 12.31
N GLN A 99 6.38 16.40 12.74
CA GLN A 99 6.83 17.55 13.53
C GLN A 99 6.91 18.72 12.55
N VAL A 100 5.95 19.64 12.63
CA VAL A 100 5.88 20.84 11.79
C VAL A 100 6.58 21.99 12.50
#